data_AF-A0A1G6JYR7-F1
#
_entry.id   AF-A0A1G6JYR7-F1
#
_cell.length_a   1.000
_cell.length_b   1.000
_cell.length_c   1.000
_cell.angle_alpha   90.00
_cell.angle_beta   90.00
_cell.angle_gamma   90.00
#
_symmetry.space_group_name_H-M   'P 1'
#
loop_
_entity.id
_entity.type
_entity.pdbx_description
1 polymer ?
#
loop_
_entity_poly.entity_id
_entity_poly.type
_entity_poly.pdbx_seq_one_letter_code
_entity_poly.pdbx_strand_id
1 'polypeptide(L)'
;MRTDNLIINGYGSSNGGEFHKVQLNGKGTVHGNVECEQFECNGYGAVTGDLKSSSARISGSGKVDGTVHAETMRIDGKATITQNVKANSLKIAGKGTIGGNVTGEEFKVNGQATIDGNCEVDTFSSEGQFIIGGLLSADEININIHGTCRAKEIGGQTIKVRHRSGTFSRLFKTVFGLQLEAELLEGDNIDIDYAHIRTVRGNNVTVGPNCEIELIEYTGVLTVDKSANVKEIKQV
;
A
#
# COMPACT_ATOMS: atom_id res chain seq x y z
N MET A 1 -8.12 1.35 34.36
CA MET A 1 -8.68 0.09 34.92
C MET A 1 -7.88 -1.04 34.32
N ARG A 2 -7.56 -2.11 35.07
CA ARG A 2 -6.80 -3.26 34.53
C ARG A 2 -7.68 -3.97 33.51
N THR A 3 -7.40 -3.81 32.21
CA THR A 3 -8.02 -4.63 31.16
C THR A 3 -7.23 -5.93 31.06
N ASP A 4 -7.93 -7.06 31.13
CA ASP A 4 -7.33 -8.39 31.08
C ASP A 4 -6.73 -8.69 29.68
N ASN A 5 -5.93 -9.74 29.61
CA ASN A 5 -5.43 -10.27 28.33
C ASN A 5 -6.39 -11.32 27.79
N LEU A 6 -6.69 -11.26 26.49
CA LEU A 6 -7.38 -12.32 25.75
C LEU A 6 -6.37 -13.14 24.95
N ILE A 7 -6.19 -14.42 25.31
CA ILE A 7 -5.23 -15.31 24.63
C ILE A 7 -5.95 -16.57 24.16
N ILE A 8 -5.91 -16.85 22.85
CA ILE A 8 -6.46 -18.06 22.21
C ILE A 8 -5.32 -18.88 21.60
N ASN A 9 -4.90 -19.95 22.29
CA ASN A 9 -3.80 -20.82 21.85
C ASN A 9 -4.21 -22.00 20.95
N GLY A 10 -5.48 -22.42 21.03
CA GLY A 10 -6.03 -23.53 20.26
C GLY A 10 -7.19 -23.08 19.36
N TYR A 11 -8.27 -23.84 19.36
CA TYR A 11 -9.53 -23.42 18.75
C TYR A 11 -10.38 -22.72 19.81
N GLY A 12 -10.88 -21.52 19.52
CA GLY A 12 -11.68 -20.80 20.49
C GLY A 12 -12.38 -19.58 19.91
N SER A 13 -13.31 -19.06 20.69
CA SER A 13 -13.93 -17.77 20.42
C SER A 13 -14.09 -16.99 21.71
N SER A 14 -14.19 -15.68 21.59
CA SER A 14 -14.50 -14.76 22.69
C SER A 14 -15.41 -13.66 22.16
N ASN A 15 -16.14 -13.01 23.06
CA ASN A 15 -16.70 -11.70 22.74
C ASN A 15 -15.59 -10.65 22.68
N GLY A 16 -15.86 -9.58 21.93
CA GLY A 16 -15.07 -8.37 21.88
C GLY A 16 -15.24 -7.55 23.17
N GLY A 17 -14.53 -6.43 23.22
CA GLY A 17 -14.42 -5.58 24.41
C GLY A 17 -13.05 -4.92 24.49
N GLU A 18 -12.75 -4.40 25.68
CA GLU A 18 -11.50 -3.72 25.98
C GLU A 18 -10.52 -4.68 26.65
N PHE A 19 -9.32 -4.80 26.09
CA PHE A 19 -8.25 -5.67 26.58
C PHE A 19 -6.94 -4.90 26.68
N HIS A 20 -6.00 -5.34 27.51
CA HIS A 20 -4.64 -4.85 27.39
C HIS A 20 -3.98 -5.49 26.15
N LYS A 21 -4.08 -6.82 26.05
CA LYS A 21 -3.52 -7.59 24.93
C LYS A 21 -4.53 -8.61 24.39
N VAL A 22 -4.60 -8.73 23.07
CA VAL A 22 -5.31 -9.80 22.36
C VAL A 22 -4.30 -10.61 21.54
N GLN A 23 -4.20 -11.92 21.80
CA GLN A 23 -3.34 -12.84 21.05
C GLN A 23 -4.12 -14.04 20.51
N LEU A 24 -4.10 -14.22 19.19
CA LEU A 24 -4.70 -15.34 18.48
C LEU A 24 -3.59 -16.23 17.90
N ASN A 25 -3.16 -17.23 18.67
CA ASN A 25 -2.06 -18.13 18.30
C ASN A 25 -2.56 -19.39 17.57
N GLY A 26 -3.79 -19.84 17.83
CA GLY A 26 -4.44 -20.95 17.14
C GLY A 26 -5.46 -20.49 16.10
N LYS A 27 -6.66 -21.10 16.09
CA LYS A 27 -7.80 -20.64 15.30
C LYS A 27 -8.79 -19.93 16.22
N GLY A 28 -8.79 -18.60 16.17
CA GLY A 28 -9.55 -17.74 17.08
C GLY A 28 -10.55 -16.85 16.36
N THR A 29 -11.71 -16.64 16.98
CA THR A 29 -12.68 -15.61 16.53
C THR A 29 -13.07 -14.71 17.70
N VAL A 30 -12.98 -13.40 17.50
CA VAL A 30 -13.47 -12.40 18.44
C VAL A 30 -14.73 -11.76 17.89
N HIS A 31 -15.82 -11.88 18.65
CA HIS A 31 -17.16 -11.46 18.24
C HIS A 31 -17.44 -10.00 18.62
N GLY A 32 -17.61 -9.13 17.63
CA GLY A 32 -17.78 -7.69 17.83
C GLY A 32 -16.46 -6.91 17.90
N ASN A 33 -16.55 -5.68 18.39
CA ASN A 33 -15.46 -4.71 18.38
C ASN A 33 -14.39 -5.04 19.43
N VAL A 34 -13.13 -4.75 19.09
CA VAL A 34 -11.98 -4.94 19.96
C VAL A 34 -11.24 -3.62 20.13
N GLU A 35 -11.01 -3.22 21.37
CA GLU A 35 -10.07 -2.15 21.71
C GLU A 35 -8.96 -2.72 22.59
N CYS A 36 -7.71 -2.58 22.17
CA CYS A 36 -6.59 -3.09 22.96
C CYS A 36 -5.28 -2.36 22.70
N GLU A 37 -4.33 -2.40 23.63
CA GLU A 37 -3.01 -1.83 23.38
C GLU A 37 -2.24 -2.63 22.32
N GLN A 38 -2.32 -3.96 22.39
CA GLN A 38 -1.60 -4.88 21.51
C GLN A 38 -2.51 -5.97 20.95
N PHE A 39 -2.62 -6.03 19.62
CA PHE A 39 -3.29 -7.11 18.89
C PHE A 39 -2.26 -7.95 18.12
N GLU A 40 -2.23 -9.26 18.37
CA GLU A 40 -1.39 -10.19 17.63
C GLU A 40 -2.23 -11.36 17.08
N CYS A 41 -2.14 -11.58 15.76
CA CYS A 41 -2.68 -12.76 15.10
C CYS A 41 -1.54 -13.58 14.52
N ASN A 42 -1.14 -14.64 15.23
CA ASN A 42 -0.06 -15.54 14.86
C ASN A 42 -0.56 -16.79 14.12
N GLY A 43 -1.79 -17.23 14.41
CA GLY A 43 -2.45 -18.35 13.73
C GLY A 43 -3.49 -17.89 12.69
N TYR A 44 -4.71 -18.42 12.80
CA TYR A 44 -5.88 -18.03 12.00
C TYR A 44 -6.85 -17.22 12.87
N GLY A 45 -6.89 -15.91 12.68
CA GLY A 45 -7.69 -15.00 13.50
C GLY A 45 -8.79 -14.33 12.71
N ALA A 46 -9.94 -14.15 13.34
CA ALA A 46 -11.01 -13.30 12.83
C ALA A 46 -11.51 -12.35 13.93
N VAL A 47 -11.68 -11.08 13.59
CA VAL A 47 -12.46 -10.10 14.37
C VAL A 47 -13.67 -9.76 13.53
N THR A 48 -14.87 -9.91 14.09
CA THR A 48 -16.13 -9.73 13.34
C THR A 48 -16.69 -8.30 13.40
N GLY A 49 -15.94 -7.37 13.98
CA GLY A 49 -16.24 -5.95 14.04
C GLY A 49 -14.97 -5.12 13.89
N ASP A 50 -14.98 -3.91 14.43
CA ASP A 50 -13.85 -2.98 14.35
C ASP A 50 -12.69 -3.40 15.27
N LEU A 51 -11.46 -3.09 14.85
CA LEU A 51 -10.25 -3.25 15.64
C LEU A 51 -9.60 -1.88 15.89
N LYS A 52 -9.52 -1.48 17.15
CA LYS A 52 -8.78 -0.30 17.60
C LYS A 52 -7.58 -0.73 18.45
N SER A 53 -6.38 -0.31 18.09
CA SER A 53 -5.20 -0.67 18.90
C SER A 53 -3.98 0.21 18.72
N SER A 54 -3.15 0.40 19.74
CA SER A 54 -1.85 1.07 19.53
C SER A 54 -0.95 0.25 18.59
N SER A 55 -0.85 -1.07 18.76
CA SER A 55 -0.13 -1.94 17.82
C SER A 55 -0.93 -3.14 17.38
N ALA A 56 -1.02 -3.35 16.06
CA ALA A 56 -1.64 -4.53 15.44
C ALA A 56 -0.63 -5.28 14.57
N ARG A 57 -0.44 -6.57 14.83
CA ARG A 57 0.43 -7.45 14.05
C ARG A 57 -0.29 -8.70 13.60
N ILE A 58 -0.30 -8.94 12.28
CA ILE A 58 -0.84 -10.16 11.68
C ILE A 58 0.31 -10.94 11.04
N SER A 59 0.85 -11.92 11.78
CA SER A 59 1.91 -12.82 11.32
C SER A 59 1.36 -14.04 10.58
N GLY A 60 0.18 -14.53 11.00
CA GLY A 60 -0.50 -15.67 10.39
C GLY A 60 -1.50 -15.25 9.31
N SER A 61 -2.73 -15.74 9.38
CA SER A 61 -3.85 -15.32 8.53
C SER A 61 -4.94 -14.64 9.35
N GLY A 62 -5.15 -13.34 9.13
CA GLY A 62 -6.12 -12.52 9.85
C GLY A 62 -7.26 -12.02 8.97
N LYS A 63 -8.46 -11.91 9.54
CA LYS A 63 -9.59 -11.20 8.94
C LYS A 63 -10.18 -10.20 9.94
N VAL A 64 -10.45 -8.98 9.50
CA VAL A 64 -11.21 -7.98 10.26
C VAL A 64 -12.43 -7.58 9.43
N ASP A 65 -13.61 -7.95 9.91
CA ASP A 65 -14.90 -7.63 9.29
C ASP A 65 -15.42 -6.26 9.75
N GLY A 66 -14.55 -5.25 9.61
CA GLY A 66 -14.80 -3.88 10.03
C GLY A 66 -13.62 -2.99 9.67
N THR A 67 -13.55 -1.84 10.32
CA THR A 67 -12.43 -0.91 10.21
C THR A 67 -11.27 -1.30 11.12
N VAL A 68 -10.06 -0.86 10.77
CA VAL A 68 -8.90 -0.91 11.67
C VAL A 68 -8.43 0.52 11.94
N HIS A 69 -8.32 0.87 13.22
CA HIS A 69 -7.66 2.09 13.67
C HIS A 69 -6.45 1.73 14.53
N ALA A 70 -5.24 2.08 14.12
CA ALA A 70 -4.05 1.79 14.90
C ALA A 70 -2.99 2.88 14.86
N GLU A 71 -2.06 2.92 15.82
CA GLU A 71 -0.86 3.75 15.64
C GLU A 71 0.10 3.02 14.69
N THR A 72 0.33 1.73 14.95
CA THR A 72 1.17 0.87 14.09
C THR A 72 0.41 -0.37 13.67
N MET A 73 0.47 -0.70 12.37
CA MET A 73 -0.09 -1.93 11.83
C MET A 73 0.93 -2.64 10.94
N ARG A 74 1.16 -3.93 11.21
CA ARG A 74 2.08 -4.76 10.44
C ARG A 74 1.42 -6.06 9.99
N ILE A 75 1.43 -6.31 8.68
CA ILE A 75 0.95 -7.55 8.05
C ILE A 75 2.14 -8.29 7.48
N ASP A 76 2.56 -9.36 8.15
CA ASP A 76 3.65 -10.25 7.71
C ASP A 76 3.15 -11.51 7.02
N GLY A 77 1.99 -12.01 7.42
CA GLY A 77 1.32 -13.14 6.77
C GLY A 77 0.29 -12.67 5.77
N LYS A 78 -0.96 -13.12 5.93
CA LYS A 78 -2.10 -12.70 5.12
C LYS A 78 -3.11 -11.94 5.96
N ALA A 79 -3.58 -10.79 5.50
CA ALA A 79 -4.68 -10.07 6.14
C ALA A 79 -5.75 -9.65 5.13
N THR A 80 -7.01 -9.75 5.54
CA THR A 80 -8.13 -9.13 4.85
C THR A 80 -8.87 -8.22 5.82
N ILE A 81 -8.92 -6.93 5.51
CA ILE A 81 -9.69 -5.93 6.22
C ILE A 81 -10.80 -5.51 5.27
N THR A 82 -12.05 -5.67 5.66
CA THR A 82 -13.18 -5.48 4.74
C THR A 82 -13.57 -4.02 4.53
N GLN A 83 -13.12 -3.12 5.41
CA GLN A 83 -13.38 -1.68 5.35
C GLN A 83 -12.08 -0.87 5.44
N ASN A 84 -12.15 0.36 5.96
CA ASN A 84 -11.04 1.31 5.99
C ASN A 84 -9.97 0.91 7.01
N VAL A 85 -8.73 1.28 6.71
CA VAL A 85 -7.59 1.24 7.65
C VAL A 85 -7.11 2.67 7.88
N LYS A 86 -7.08 3.10 9.14
CA LYS A 86 -6.41 4.32 9.58
C LYS A 86 -5.24 3.95 10.47
N ALA A 87 -4.01 4.12 10.00
CA ALA A 87 -2.82 3.88 10.81
C ALA A 87 -1.69 4.88 10.54
N ASN A 88 -1.05 5.38 11.59
CA ASN A 88 0.09 6.30 11.42
C ASN A 88 1.21 5.61 10.65
N SER A 89 1.61 4.40 11.05
CA SER A 89 2.56 3.57 10.29
C SER A 89 1.93 2.23 9.91
N LEU A 90 1.73 2.01 8.61
CA LEU A 90 1.26 0.75 8.03
C LEU A 90 2.40 0.08 7.27
N LYS A 91 2.62 -1.23 7.52
CA LYS A 91 3.57 -2.03 6.75
C LYS A 91 2.98 -3.36 6.32
N ILE A 92 2.97 -3.61 5.01
CA ILE A 92 2.57 -4.90 4.42
C ILE A 92 3.81 -5.58 3.84
N ALA A 93 4.31 -6.59 4.55
CA ALA A 93 5.41 -7.43 4.07
C ALA A 93 4.94 -8.77 3.48
N GLY A 94 3.78 -9.27 3.92
CA GLY A 94 3.10 -10.42 3.34
C GLY A 94 2.05 -10.00 2.30
N LYS A 95 0.82 -10.49 2.43
CA LYS A 95 -0.32 -10.12 1.56
C LYS A 95 -1.40 -9.40 2.35
N GLY A 96 -1.70 -8.16 2.02
CA GLY A 96 -2.80 -7.38 2.61
C GLY A 96 -3.85 -7.03 1.56
N THR A 97 -5.11 -7.25 1.90
CA THR A 97 -6.27 -6.78 1.12
C THR A 97 -7.13 -5.89 2.02
N ILE A 98 -7.41 -4.68 1.54
CA ILE A 98 -8.17 -3.64 2.25
C ILE A 98 -9.33 -3.25 1.33
N GLY A 99 -10.56 -3.54 1.77
CA GLY A 99 -11.78 -3.30 0.98
C GLY A 99 -12.25 -1.84 0.96
N GLY A 100 -11.57 -0.96 1.69
CA GLY A 100 -11.87 0.46 1.74
C GLY A 100 -10.64 1.32 1.48
N ASN A 101 -10.59 2.48 2.14
CA ASN A 101 -9.50 3.44 2.05
C ASN A 101 -8.40 3.16 3.07
N VAL A 102 -7.18 3.62 2.76
CA VAL A 102 -6.06 3.72 3.69
C VAL A 102 -5.77 5.19 3.97
N THR A 103 -5.68 5.55 5.25
CA THR A 103 -5.24 6.89 5.69
C THR A 103 -4.16 6.78 6.76
N GLY A 104 -3.11 7.61 6.71
CA GLY A 104 -1.98 7.47 7.64
C GLY A 104 -0.88 8.51 7.45
N GLU A 105 0.27 8.28 8.09
CA GLU A 105 1.48 9.10 7.89
C GLU A 105 2.45 8.36 6.96
N GLU A 106 2.79 7.11 7.30
CA GLU A 106 3.69 6.25 6.53
C GLU A 106 2.97 4.97 6.09
N PHE A 107 3.10 4.62 4.80
CA PHE A 107 2.72 3.31 4.30
C PHE A 107 3.84 2.66 3.49
N LYS A 108 4.28 1.49 3.95
CA LYS A 108 5.34 0.69 3.32
C LYS A 108 4.84 -0.66 2.80
N VAL A 109 5.09 -0.93 1.52
CA VAL A 109 4.75 -2.19 0.86
C VAL A 109 6.03 -2.94 0.46
N ASN A 110 6.31 -4.05 1.13
CA ASN A 110 7.39 -4.97 0.76
C ASN A 110 6.87 -6.30 0.19
N GLY A 111 5.57 -6.57 0.34
CA GLY A 111 4.91 -7.78 -0.14
C GLY A 111 3.90 -7.46 -1.25
N GLN A 112 2.63 -7.75 -1.00
CA GLN A 112 1.51 -7.50 -1.92
C GLN A 112 0.40 -6.74 -1.21
N ALA A 113 0.05 -5.56 -1.70
CA ALA A 113 -1.07 -4.76 -1.21
C ALA A 113 -2.18 -4.67 -2.27
N THR A 114 -3.43 -4.84 -1.86
CA THR A 114 -4.61 -4.51 -2.67
C THR A 114 -5.50 -3.61 -1.84
N ILE A 115 -5.78 -2.42 -2.35
CA ILE A 115 -6.64 -1.42 -1.72
C ILE A 115 -7.73 -1.08 -2.73
N ASP A 116 -8.98 -1.33 -2.37
CA ASP A 116 -10.11 -1.12 -3.30
C ASP A 116 -10.42 0.38 -3.46
N GLY A 117 -10.15 1.19 -2.44
CA GLY A 117 -10.38 2.64 -2.42
C GLY A 117 -9.11 3.49 -2.63
N ASN A 118 -9.09 4.64 -1.97
CA ASN A 118 -7.97 5.59 -1.97
C ASN A 118 -6.90 5.21 -0.93
N CYS A 119 -5.68 5.70 -1.16
CA CYS A 119 -4.58 5.67 -0.21
C CYS A 119 -4.05 7.09 -0.02
N GLU A 120 -4.28 7.68 1.15
CA GLU A 120 -3.89 9.05 1.50
C GLU A 120 -2.93 9.00 2.69
N VAL A 121 -1.64 9.23 2.46
CA VAL A 121 -0.58 9.17 3.48
C VAL A 121 0.42 10.30 3.26
N ASP A 122 1.27 10.62 4.23
CA ASP A 122 2.33 11.62 4.00
C ASP A 122 3.49 11.02 3.18
N THR A 123 3.83 9.76 3.44
CA THR A 123 4.89 9.02 2.74
C THR A 123 4.43 7.64 2.30
N PHE A 124 4.56 7.35 1.00
CA PHE A 124 4.35 6.03 0.43
C PHE A 124 5.67 5.45 -0.09
N SER A 125 6.01 4.23 0.34
CA SER A 125 7.16 3.50 -0.22
C SER A 125 6.81 2.07 -0.60
N SER A 126 7.26 1.65 -1.79
CA SER A 126 7.08 0.26 -2.26
C SER A 126 8.38 -0.35 -2.75
N GLU A 127 8.66 -1.56 -2.27
CA GLU A 127 9.61 -2.54 -2.82
C GLU A 127 8.88 -3.86 -3.14
N GLY A 128 7.57 -3.79 -3.38
CA GLY A 128 6.70 -4.93 -3.66
C GLY A 128 5.62 -4.59 -4.68
N GLN A 129 4.55 -5.38 -4.66
CA GLN A 129 3.40 -5.24 -5.56
C GLN A 129 2.30 -4.45 -4.88
N PHE A 130 1.63 -3.57 -5.62
CA PHE A 130 0.43 -2.91 -5.15
C PHE A 130 -0.60 -2.71 -6.26
N ILE A 131 -1.86 -2.76 -5.87
CA ILE A 131 -3.01 -2.33 -6.66
C ILE A 131 -3.83 -1.39 -5.78
N ILE A 132 -4.01 -0.15 -6.21
CA ILE A 132 -4.85 0.86 -5.57
C ILE A 132 -5.96 1.23 -6.55
N GLY A 133 -7.21 0.96 -6.18
CA GLY A 133 -8.38 1.18 -7.04
C GLY A 133 -8.69 2.64 -7.30
N GLY A 134 -8.32 3.53 -6.36
CA GLY A 134 -8.51 4.97 -6.44
C GLY A 134 -7.21 5.76 -6.56
N LEU A 135 -7.18 6.90 -5.86
CA LEU A 135 -6.03 7.81 -5.80
C LEU A 135 -5.00 7.32 -4.78
N LEU A 136 -3.73 7.27 -5.19
CA LEU A 136 -2.58 7.27 -4.29
C LEU A 136 -2.11 8.71 -4.11
N SER A 137 -2.34 9.30 -2.94
CA SER A 137 -1.94 10.66 -2.59
C SER A 137 -0.91 10.65 -1.47
N ALA A 138 0.26 11.26 -1.71
CA ALA A 138 1.25 11.50 -0.65
C ALA A 138 2.22 12.65 -0.96
N ASP A 139 2.81 13.26 0.07
CA ASP A 139 3.85 14.28 -0.13
C ASP A 139 5.07 13.65 -0.81
N GLU A 140 5.50 12.47 -0.34
CA GLU A 140 6.61 11.71 -0.92
C GLU A 140 6.17 10.30 -1.34
N ILE A 141 6.37 9.99 -2.63
CA ILE A 141 6.09 8.67 -3.22
C ILE A 141 7.39 8.10 -3.78
N ASN A 142 7.83 6.97 -3.23
CA ASN A 142 8.99 6.22 -3.71
C ASN A 142 8.59 4.79 -4.10
N ILE A 143 8.66 4.46 -5.39
CA ILE A 143 8.30 3.15 -5.92
C ILE A 143 9.52 2.50 -6.55
N ASN A 144 9.96 1.37 -6.00
CA ASN A 144 10.84 0.44 -6.67
C ASN A 144 9.98 -0.66 -7.30
N ILE A 145 9.86 -0.64 -8.62
CA ILE A 145 8.97 -1.53 -9.37
C ILE A 145 9.37 -2.99 -9.16
N HIS A 146 8.43 -3.77 -8.61
CA HIS A 146 8.54 -5.22 -8.44
C HIS A 146 7.17 -5.88 -8.72
N GLY A 147 7.05 -6.59 -9.83
CA GLY A 147 5.77 -7.15 -10.27
C GLY A 147 4.74 -6.04 -10.56
N THR A 148 3.46 -6.34 -10.39
CA THR A 148 2.37 -5.39 -10.66
C THR A 148 2.39 -4.21 -9.70
N CYS A 149 2.49 -3.00 -10.25
CA CYS A 149 2.35 -1.73 -9.54
C CYS A 149 1.32 -0.89 -10.28
N ARG A 150 0.13 -0.68 -9.69
CA ARG A 150 -0.95 0.05 -10.33
C ARG A 150 -1.72 0.92 -9.33
N ALA A 151 -2.01 2.15 -9.75
CA ALA A 151 -3.02 3.00 -9.13
C ALA A 151 -3.92 3.58 -10.23
N LYS A 152 -5.13 4.03 -9.92
CA LYS A 152 -5.92 4.75 -10.93
C LYS A 152 -5.31 6.12 -11.20
N GLU A 153 -5.02 6.85 -10.12
CA GLU A 153 -4.41 8.18 -10.14
C GLU A 153 -3.31 8.23 -9.08
N ILE A 154 -2.27 9.02 -9.33
CA ILE A 154 -1.17 9.26 -8.40
C ILE A 154 -0.97 10.76 -8.26
N GLY A 155 -1.04 11.27 -7.04
CA GLY A 155 -0.82 12.68 -6.71
C GLY A 155 0.23 12.83 -5.63
N GLY A 156 1.20 13.73 -5.80
CA GLY A 156 2.16 14.00 -4.75
C GLY A 156 3.14 15.13 -5.02
N GLN A 157 3.79 15.65 -3.98
CA GLN A 157 4.77 16.72 -4.15
C GLN A 157 6.04 16.19 -4.84
N THR A 158 6.54 15.03 -4.41
CA THR A 158 7.69 14.36 -5.02
C THR A 158 7.36 12.91 -5.33
N ILE A 159 7.48 12.54 -6.61
CA ILE A 159 7.19 11.19 -7.09
C ILE A 159 8.45 10.63 -7.76
N LYS A 160 8.98 9.55 -7.20
CA LYS A 160 10.15 8.82 -7.72
C LYS A 160 9.79 7.37 -7.99
N VAL A 161 9.97 6.96 -9.23
CA VAL A 161 9.70 5.58 -9.68
C VAL A 161 10.95 5.04 -10.35
N ARG A 162 11.48 3.94 -9.80
CA ARG A 162 12.68 3.26 -10.28
C ARG A 162 12.41 1.81 -10.55
N HIS A 163 13.09 1.25 -11.53
CA HIS A 163 13.16 -0.19 -11.74
C HIS A 163 14.60 -0.66 -11.51
N ARG A 164 14.81 -1.50 -10.49
CA ARG A 164 16.11 -2.15 -10.28
C ARG A 164 16.18 -3.42 -11.11
N SER A 165 16.79 -3.32 -12.30
CA SER A 165 17.16 -4.48 -13.10
C SER A 165 18.22 -5.30 -12.37
N GLY A 166 17.82 -6.35 -11.64
CA GLY A 166 18.77 -7.31 -11.07
C GLY A 166 19.52 -8.06 -12.18
N THR A 167 20.79 -8.40 -11.94
CA THR A 167 21.72 -9.09 -12.86
C THR A 167 21.20 -10.44 -13.39
N PHE A 168 20.11 -10.96 -12.83
CA PHE A 168 19.45 -12.22 -13.20
C PHE A 168 18.39 -12.10 -14.32
N SER A 169 18.08 -10.90 -14.81
CA SER A 169 17.00 -10.65 -15.79
C SER A 169 17.28 -11.16 -17.22
N ARG A 170 18.47 -11.70 -17.51
CA ARG A 170 18.79 -12.23 -18.87
C ARG A 170 18.03 -13.49 -19.27
N LEU A 171 17.36 -14.18 -18.34
CA LEU A 171 16.71 -15.47 -18.61
C LEU A 171 15.18 -15.41 -18.72
N PHE A 172 14.54 -14.27 -18.42
CA PHE A 172 13.09 -14.10 -18.57
C PHE A 172 12.79 -12.88 -19.44
N LYS A 173 12.73 -13.10 -20.76
CA LYS A 173 12.35 -12.11 -21.78
C LYS A 173 10.85 -11.76 -21.78
N THR A 174 10.07 -12.24 -20.83
CA THR A 174 8.66 -11.87 -20.69
C THR A 174 8.57 -10.63 -19.79
N VAL A 175 8.80 -9.45 -20.38
CA VAL A 175 8.78 -8.14 -19.71
C VAL A 175 7.35 -7.63 -19.47
N PHE A 176 6.33 -8.46 -19.70
CA PHE A 176 4.94 -8.08 -19.48
C PHE A 176 4.65 -7.92 -17.99
N GLY A 177 4.35 -6.69 -17.56
CA GLY A 177 3.86 -6.37 -16.22
C GLY A 177 4.90 -5.87 -15.20
N LEU A 178 6.10 -5.47 -15.64
CA LEU A 178 7.13 -4.83 -14.79
C LEU A 178 7.17 -3.31 -15.03
N GLN A 179 6.03 -2.66 -14.90
CA GLN A 179 5.91 -1.20 -15.02
C GLN A 179 4.90 -0.65 -14.02
N LEU A 180 5.02 0.64 -13.72
CA LEU A 180 3.96 1.38 -13.04
C LEU A 180 2.84 1.72 -14.03
N GLU A 181 1.59 1.46 -13.66
CA GLU A 181 0.41 1.83 -14.46
C GLU A 181 -0.48 2.83 -13.71
N ALA A 182 -0.85 3.94 -14.39
CA ALA A 182 -1.85 4.89 -13.91
C ALA A 182 -2.50 5.68 -15.07
N GLU A 183 -3.69 6.22 -14.84
CA GLU A 183 -4.36 7.10 -15.80
C GLU A 183 -3.87 8.56 -15.68
N LEU A 184 -3.55 8.99 -14.47
CA LEU A 184 -3.02 10.32 -14.18
C LEU A 184 -1.89 10.21 -13.16
N LEU A 185 -0.80 10.93 -13.42
CA LEU A 185 0.26 11.16 -12.46
C LEU A 185 0.50 12.67 -12.36
N GLU A 186 0.25 13.24 -11.20
CA GLU A 186 0.32 14.68 -10.95
C GLU A 186 1.26 15.01 -9.78
N GLY A 187 2.15 15.98 -9.96
CA GLY A 187 3.06 16.39 -8.89
C GLY A 187 4.08 17.48 -9.25
N ASP A 188 4.71 18.06 -8.23
CA ASP A 188 5.68 19.15 -8.45
C ASP A 188 7.00 18.65 -9.02
N ASN A 189 7.51 17.53 -8.49
CA ASN A 189 8.77 16.93 -8.93
C ASN A 189 8.55 15.45 -9.25
N ILE A 190 8.53 15.13 -10.54
CA ILE A 190 8.26 13.79 -11.06
C ILE A 190 9.52 13.25 -11.70
N ASP A 191 9.93 12.06 -11.29
CA ASP A 191 11.08 11.36 -11.83
C ASP A 191 10.78 9.86 -11.95
N ILE A 192 10.45 9.41 -13.17
CA ILE A 192 9.84 8.10 -13.40
C ILE A 192 10.60 7.29 -14.45
N ASP A 193 10.85 6.02 -14.14
CA ASP A 193 11.32 5.02 -15.09
C ASP A 193 10.27 3.89 -15.21
N TYR A 194 10.21 3.19 -16.35
CA TYR A 194 9.37 2.00 -16.55
C TYR A 194 7.90 2.22 -16.14
N ALA A 195 7.25 3.19 -16.77
CA ALA A 195 5.87 3.56 -16.44
C ALA A 195 5.00 3.69 -17.70
N HIS A 196 3.77 3.17 -17.64
CA HIS A 196 2.74 3.40 -18.64
C HIS A 196 1.66 4.30 -18.04
N ILE A 197 1.67 5.56 -18.44
CA ILE A 197 0.84 6.60 -17.84
C ILE A 197 0.08 7.34 -18.94
N ARG A 198 -1.24 7.47 -18.82
CA ARG A 198 -2.00 8.22 -19.83
C ARG A 198 -1.66 9.72 -19.81
N THR A 199 -1.73 10.37 -18.65
CA THR A 199 -1.39 11.80 -18.54
C THR A 199 -0.45 12.05 -17.37
N VAL A 200 0.63 12.79 -17.63
CA VAL A 200 1.57 13.28 -16.62
C VAL A 200 1.44 14.80 -16.54
N ARG A 201 1.22 15.32 -15.32
CA ARG A 201 1.12 16.75 -15.02
C ARG A 201 2.13 17.14 -13.96
N GLY A 202 3.01 18.10 -14.23
CA GLY A 202 3.88 18.56 -13.17
C GLY A 202 4.75 19.76 -13.46
N ASN A 203 5.39 20.29 -12.43
CA ASN A 203 6.28 21.43 -12.60
C ASN A 203 7.61 20.99 -13.22
N ASN A 204 8.33 20.09 -12.54
CA ASN A 204 9.57 19.50 -13.01
C ASN A 204 9.36 18.01 -13.30
N VAL A 205 9.54 17.61 -14.56
CA VAL A 205 9.26 16.24 -15.03
C VAL A 205 10.51 15.64 -15.66
N THR A 206 10.95 14.52 -15.12
CA THR A 206 12.02 13.67 -15.69
C THR A 206 11.41 12.33 -16.06
N VAL A 207 11.41 12.01 -17.35
CA VAL A 207 10.95 10.75 -17.90
C VAL A 207 12.18 9.93 -18.30
N GLY A 208 12.43 8.87 -17.55
CA GLY A 208 13.50 7.91 -17.79
C GLY A 208 13.12 6.84 -18.82
N PRO A 209 13.90 5.75 -18.88
CA PRO A 209 13.77 4.74 -19.92
C PRO A 209 12.50 3.90 -19.77
N ASN A 210 12.03 3.34 -20.90
CA ASN A 210 10.87 2.45 -20.99
C ASN A 210 9.57 3.05 -20.42
N CYS A 211 9.41 4.37 -20.51
CA CYS A 211 8.13 5.01 -20.24
C CYS A 211 7.29 5.10 -21.52
N GLU A 212 5.99 4.83 -21.40
CA GLU A 212 4.97 5.03 -22.42
C GLU A 212 3.96 6.05 -21.89
N ILE A 213 3.93 7.25 -22.49
CA ILE A 213 3.11 8.36 -22.01
C ILE A 213 2.29 8.97 -23.16
N GLU A 214 1.00 9.19 -22.96
CA GLU A 214 0.18 9.83 -24.01
C GLU A 214 0.32 11.34 -24.01
N LEU A 215 0.23 11.98 -22.84
CA LEU A 215 0.33 13.44 -22.72
C LEU A 215 1.19 13.83 -21.53
N ILE A 216 2.14 14.74 -21.75
CA ILE A 216 2.85 15.47 -20.69
C ILE A 216 2.42 16.93 -20.74
N GLU A 217 1.92 17.44 -19.61
CA GLU A 217 1.68 18.86 -19.37
C GLU A 217 2.65 19.33 -18.28
N TYR A 218 3.50 20.32 -18.59
CA TYR A 218 4.51 20.80 -17.64
C TYR A 218 4.67 22.32 -17.63
N THR A 219 5.06 22.90 -16.50
CA THR A 219 5.28 24.36 -16.36
C THR A 219 6.76 24.72 -16.26
N GLY A 220 7.58 23.86 -15.65
CA GLY A 220 8.99 24.10 -15.36
C GLY A 220 9.92 23.36 -16.33
N VAL A 221 10.72 22.43 -15.81
CA VAL A 221 11.73 21.70 -16.60
C VAL A 221 11.19 20.33 -17.04
N LEU A 222 11.38 19.99 -18.31
CA LEU A 222 11.12 18.66 -18.85
C LEU A 222 12.42 18.03 -19.36
N THR A 223 12.71 16.82 -18.91
CA THR A 223 13.74 15.94 -19.48
C THR A 223 13.10 14.61 -19.88
N VAL A 224 13.39 14.16 -21.10
CA VAL A 224 12.85 12.89 -21.63
C VAL A 224 13.99 12.06 -22.19
N ASP A 225 14.13 10.83 -21.70
CA ASP A 225 15.08 9.86 -22.22
C ASP A 225 14.71 9.45 -23.67
N LYS A 226 15.73 9.21 -24.51
CA LYS A 226 15.53 8.87 -25.93
C LYS A 226 14.78 7.56 -26.15
N SER A 227 14.74 6.68 -25.15
CA SER A 227 14.02 5.41 -25.20
C SER A 227 12.58 5.50 -24.70
N ALA A 228 12.17 6.63 -24.13
CA ALA A 228 10.78 6.86 -23.75
C ALA A 228 9.92 7.15 -24.99
N ASN A 229 8.68 6.66 -24.97
CA ASN A 229 7.68 6.90 -25.99
C ASN A 229 6.63 7.89 -25.45
N VAL A 230 6.69 9.14 -25.89
CA VAL A 230 5.75 10.20 -25.49
C VAL A 230 5.00 10.69 -26.73
N LYS A 231 3.66 10.62 -26.72
CA LYS A 231 2.85 11.01 -27.90
C LYS A 231 2.69 12.53 -28.03
N GLU A 232 2.40 13.23 -26.94
CA GLU A 232 2.18 14.67 -26.93
C GLU A 232 2.86 15.34 -25.73
N ILE A 233 3.46 16.51 -25.95
CA ILE A 233 4.07 17.35 -24.92
C ILE A 233 3.50 18.77 -25.05
N LYS A 234 3.02 19.31 -23.95
CA LYS A 234 2.49 20.67 -23.82
C LYS A 234 3.18 21.38 -22.66
N GLN A 235 3.75 22.55 -22.92
CA GLN A 235 4.16 23.47 -21.87
C GLN A 235 2.99 24.40 -21.55
N VAL A 236 2.62 24.52 -20.28
CA VAL A 236 1.49 25.33 -19.78
C VAL A 236 1.99 26.54 -19.01
#